data_AF-A0A969QM23-F1
#
_entry.id   AF-A0A969QM23-F1
#
_cell.length_a   1.000
_cell.length_b   1.000
_cell.length_c   1.000
_cell.angle_alpha   90.00
_cell.angle_beta   90.00
_cell.angle_gamma   90.00
#
_symmetry.space_group_name_H-M   'P 1'
#
loop_
_entity.id
_entity.type
_entity.pdbx_description
1 polymer ?
#
loop_
_entity_poly.entity_id
_entity_poly.type
_entity_poly.pdbx_seq_one_letter_code
_entity_poly.pdbx_strand_id
1 'polypeptide(L)'
;MAGGKVNDILYGNGGEDFLTGRAGDDLIYGGSQADTILGGSGDDTIYANGGGDLINAGIGMDTVWLGSGAAAVVLNAGEGYVTVKNFQLGETQFRGGGTGLSFADSDDGVKNL
;
A
#
# COMPACT_ATOMS: atom_id res chain seq x y z
N MET A 1 11.43 2.74 10.25
CA MET A 1 12.23 3.53 9.30
C MET A 1 11.41 4.71 8.79
N ALA A 2 12.04 5.85 8.48
CA ALA A 2 11.34 7.03 7.96
C ALA A 2 12.16 7.72 6.87
N GLY A 3 11.49 8.12 5.80
CA GLY A 3 11.99 9.02 4.76
C GLY A 3 12.01 10.49 5.20
N GLY A 4 12.05 11.38 4.22
CA GLY A 4 12.33 12.80 4.30
C GLY A 4 11.21 13.67 3.73
N LYS A 5 11.57 14.65 2.91
CA LYS A 5 10.62 15.52 2.18
C LYS A 5 10.82 15.44 0.67
N VAL A 6 11.56 14.43 0.25
CA VAL A 6 11.99 14.17 -1.12
C VAL A 6 11.77 12.69 -1.38
N ASN A 7 11.82 12.30 -2.64
CA ASN A 7 11.66 10.91 -3.05
C ASN A 7 12.72 10.02 -2.40
N ASP A 8 12.26 9.02 -1.65
CA ASP A 8 13.09 8.09 -0.91
C ASP A 8 12.92 6.65 -1.40
N ILE A 9 13.90 5.80 -1.08
CA ILE A 9 13.78 4.36 -1.21
C ILE A 9 13.90 3.74 0.19
N LEU A 10 12.85 3.08 0.65
CA LEU A 10 12.76 2.48 1.97
C LEU A 10 12.69 0.95 1.88
N TYR A 11 13.39 0.26 2.79
CA TYR A 11 13.41 -1.19 2.89
C TYR A 11 13.18 -1.62 4.34
N GLY A 12 12.09 -2.32 4.64
CA GLY A 12 11.88 -3.02 5.92
C GLY A 12 12.77 -4.27 6.02
N ASN A 13 12.82 -5.04 4.92
CA ASN A 13 13.52 -6.32 4.81
C ASN A 13 12.79 -7.44 5.54
N GLY A 14 13.17 -7.75 6.77
CA GLY A 14 12.61 -8.87 7.53
C GLY A 14 12.36 -8.48 8.97
N GLY A 15 11.39 -9.13 9.60
CA GLY A 15 10.78 -8.68 10.84
C GLY A 15 9.54 -7.82 10.57
N GLU A 16 8.82 -7.46 11.64
CA GLU A 16 7.67 -6.56 11.56
C GLU A 16 8.17 -5.10 11.58
N ASP A 17 7.99 -4.39 10.47
CA ASP A 17 8.53 -3.05 10.28
C ASP A 17 7.46 -1.95 10.35
N PHE A 18 7.89 -0.77 10.81
CA PHE A 18 7.12 0.46 10.65
C PHE A 18 7.85 1.36 9.65
N LEU A 19 7.26 1.58 8.48
CA LEU A 19 7.83 2.36 7.37
C LEU A 19 7.00 3.62 7.12
N THR A 20 7.65 4.78 6.97
CA THR A 20 6.97 6.03 6.59
C THR A 20 7.75 6.82 5.55
N GLY A 21 7.16 7.06 4.37
CA GLY A 21 7.77 7.83 3.27
C GLY A 21 7.80 9.34 3.55
N ARG A 22 6.67 9.87 4.02
CA ARG A 22 6.37 11.27 4.37
C ARG A 22 6.01 12.12 3.17
N ALA A 23 6.95 12.79 2.51
CA ALA A 23 6.63 13.67 1.40
C ALA A 23 7.63 13.44 0.27
N GLY A 24 7.14 13.48 -0.97
CA GLY A 24 7.89 13.04 -2.14
C GLY A 24 7.26 11.79 -2.73
N ASP A 25 7.71 11.39 -3.91
CA ASP A 25 7.25 10.16 -4.56
C ASP A 25 8.16 9.01 -4.13
N ASP A 26 7.71 8.23 -3.16
CA ASP A 26 8.54 7.25 -2.45
C ASP A 26 8.41 5.84 -3.03
N LEU A 27 9.51 5.07 -2.94
CA LEU A 27 9.55 3.66 -3.26
C LEU A 27 9.76 2.85 -1.98
N ILE A 28 8.72 2.15 -1.52
CA ILE A 28 8.73 1.47 -0.21
C ILE A 28 8.63 -0.04 -0.41
N TYR A 29 9.56 -0.79 0.18
CA TYR A 29 9.55 -2.24 0.26
C TYR A 29 9.30 -2.68 1.71
N GLY A 30 8.14 -3.28 1.97
CA GLY A 30 7.75 -3.81 3.29
C GLY A 30 8.65 -4.95 3.71
N GLY A 31 8.40 -6.14 3.17
CA GLY A 31 9.11 -7.33 3.61
C GLY A 31 8.24 -8.55 3.38
N SER A 32 8.42 -9.60 4.18
CA SER A 32 7.53 -10.79 4.08
C SER A 32 6.75 -11.03 5.37
N GLN A 33 6.83 -10.10 6.31
CA GLN A 33 6.22 -10.17 7.62
C GLN A 33 5.13 -9.10 7.71
N ALA A 34 4.43 -9.01 8.84
CA ALA A 34 3.36 -8.03 8.98
C ALA A 34 3.92 -6.63 9.23
N ASP A 35 3.89 -5.78 8.21
CA ASP A 35 4.44 -4.44 8.26
C ASP A 35 3.34 -3.37 8.42
N THR A 36 3.71 -2.22 8.97
CA THR A 36 2.89 -1.00 8.93
C THR A 36 3.56 0.01 8.02
N ILE A 37 2.90 0.36 6.91
CA ILE A 37 3.46 1.21 5.86
C ILE A 37 2.61 2.46 5.68
N LEU A 38 3.24 3.62 5.79
CA LEU A 38 2.65 4.93 5.54
C LEU A 38 3.40 5.60 4.36
N GLY A 39 2.77 5.73 3.19
CA GLY A 39 3.38 6.41 2.03
C GLY A 39 3.60 7.89 2.35
N GLY A 40 2.50 8.64 2.46
CA GLY A 40 2.55 10.02 2.92
C GLY A 40 1.88 10.95 1.91
N SER A 41 2.62 11.90 1.35
CA SER A 41 2.13 12.78 0.29
C SER A 41 3.05 12.70 -0.92
N GLY A 42 2.49 12.52 -2.11
CA GLY A 42 3.24 12.28 -3.34
C GLY A 42 2.67 11.05 -4.04
N ASP A 43 3.22 10.71 -5.20
CA ASP A 43 2.78 9.54 -5.96
C ASP A 43 3.63 8.32 -5.57
N ASP A 44 3.22 7.58 -4.54
CA ASP A 44 4.05 6.55 -3.93
C ASP A 44 3.91 5.18 -4.61
N THR A 45 5.00 4.40 -4.63
CA THR A 45 5.00 2.99 -5.03
C THR A 45 5.38 2.10 -3.84
N ILE A 46 4.45 1.25 -3.43
CA ILE A 46 4.60 0.38 -2.26
C ILE A 46 4.59 -1.08 -2.68
N TYR A 47 5.64 -1.82 -2.35
CA TYR A 47 5.76 -3.27 -2.48
C TYR A 47 5.67 -3.91 -1.10
N ALA A 48 4.50 -4.43 -0.76
CA ALA A 48 4.27 -5.06 0.54
C ALA A 48 5.01 -6.41 0.64
N ASN A 49 5.17 -7.12 -0.48
CA ASN A 49 5.88 -8.41 -0.60
C ASN A 49 5.31 -9.57 0.26
N GLY A 50 4.24 -9.34 1.01
CA GLY A 50 3.39 -10.35 1.63
C GLY A 50 3.44 -10.27 3.16
N GLY A 51 2.53 -10.96 3.82
CA GLY A 51 2.30 -10.77 5.24
C GLY A 51 1.01 -10.01 5.53
N GLY A 52 0.72 -9.85 6.81
CA GLY A 52 -0.51 -9.22 7.29
C GLY A 52 -0.41 -7.70 7.33
N ASP A 53 -0.09 -7.06 6.21
CA ASP A 53 0.33 -5.66 6.19
C ASP A 53 -0.81 -4.69 6.46
N LEU A 54 -0.48 -3.60 7.16
CA LEU A 54 -1.32 -2.43 7.34
C LEU A 54 -0.76 -1.28 6.50
N ILE A 55 -1.43 -0.96 5.38
CA ILE A 55 -0.91 0.01 4.41
C ILE A 55 -1.82 1.22 4.32
N ASN A 56 -1.26 2.42 4.48
CA ASN A 56 -1.89 3.69 4.14
C ASN A 56 -1.00 4.42 3.14
N ALA A 57 -1.43 4.50 1.88
CA ALA A 57 -0.65 5.14 0.84
C ALA A 57 -0.60 6.67 1.01
N GLY A 58 -1.71 7.29 1.42
CA GLY A 58 -1.76 8.71 1.77
C GLY A 58 -2.39 9.57 0.66
N ILE A 59 -1.86 10.79 0.48
CA ILE A 59 -2.32 11.78 -0.51
C ILE A 59 -1.53 11.56 -1.81
N GLY A 60 -2.21 11.47 -2.94
CA GLY A 60 -1.57 11.35 -4.25
C GLY A 60 -2.13 10.23 -5.13
N MET A 61 -1.42 9.90 -6.21
CA MET A 61 -1.70 8.79 -7.10
C MET A 61 -0.78 7.61 -6.81
N ASP A 62 -1.19 6.75 -5.90
CA ASP A 62 -0.35 5.69 -5.38
C ASP A 62 -0.55 4.37 -6.11
N THR A 63 0.50 3.54 -6.11
CA THR A 63 0.44 2.14 -6.54
C THR A 63 0.91 1.22 -5.42
N VAL A 64 0.05 0.31 -4.99
CA VAL A 64 0.36 -0.70 -3.98
C VAL A 64 0.36 -2.09 -4.62
N TRP A 65 1.51 -2.75 -4.61
CA TRP A 65 1.68 -4.14 -4.96
C TRP A 65 1.65 -5.00 -3.70
N LEU A 66 0.59 -5.78 -3.56
CA LEU A 66 0.50 -6.77 -2.50
C LEU A 66 1.33 -8.01 -2.85
N GLY A 67 1.80 -8.70 -1.82
CA GLY A 67 2.39 -10.03 -1.96
C GLY A 67 1.38 -11.13 -1.59
N SER A 68 1.88 -12.35 -1.42
CA SER A 68 1.07 -13.46 -0.89
C SER A 68 0.72 -13.22 0.58
N GLY A 69 -0.55 -13.38 0.95
CA GLY A 69 -1.05 -13.29 2.32
C GLY A 69 -2.21 -12.30 2.50
N ALA A 70 -2.88 -12.41 3.65
CA ALA A 70 -4.00 -11.56 4.02
C ALA A 70 -3.55 -10.15 4.41
N ALA A 71 -3.49 -9.22 3.45
CA ALA A 71 -3.18 -7.82 3.72
C ALA A 71 -4.42 -6.99 4.08
N ALA A 72 -4.28 -6.07 5.03
CA ALA A 72 -5.26 -5.03 5.34
C ALA A 72 -4.81 -3.69 4.75
N VAL A 73 -5.31 -3.37 3.56
CA VAL A 73 -5.03 -2.07 2.93
C VAL A 73 -6.02 -1.04 3.47
N VAL A 74 -5.52 -0.08 4.23
CA VAL A 74 -6.28 1.08 4.70
C VAL A 74 -6.15 2.21 3.69
N LEU A 75 -7.15 2.32 2.83
CA LEU A 75 -7.33 3.40 1.87
C LEU A 75 -7.91 4.61 2.60
N ASN A 76 -7.11 5.29 3.40
CA ASN A 76 -7.45 6.66 3.80
C ASN A 76 -7.14 7.56 2.60
N ALA A 77 -8.06 7.60 1.64
CA ALA A 77 -8.05 8.54 0.53
C ALA A 77 -8.33 9.95 1.04
N GLY A 78 -7.47 10.47 1.91
CA GLY A 78 -7.36 11.90 2.11
C GLY A 78 -6.78 12.45 0.82
N GLU A 79 -7.64 12.74 -0.16
CA GLU A 79 -7.32 13.32 -1.48
C GLU A 79 -6.33 12.47 -2.31
N GLY A 80 -6.85 11.58 -3.16
CA GLY A 80 -6.00 10.75 -4.03
C GLY A 80 -6.68 9.51 -4.60
N TYR A 81 -5.96 8.78 -5.45
CA TYR A 81 -6.36 7.48 -5.98
C TYR A 81 -5.29 6.45 -5.68
N VAL A 82 -5.68 5.29 -5.15
CA VAL A 82 -4.74 4.18 -4.90
C VAL A 82 -5.05 3.04 -5.84
N THR A 83 -4.07 2.65 -6.65
CA THR A 83 -4.13 1.45 -7.50
C THR A 83 -3.57 0.27 -6.70
N VAL A 84 -4.40 -0.71 -6.38
CA VAL A 84 -3.93 -1.92 -5.67
C VAL A 84 -3.83 -3.10 -6.62
N LYS A 85 -2.67 -3.77 -6.60
CA LYS A 85 -2.32 -4.90 -7.46
C LYS A 85 -2.05 -6.15 -6.63
N ASN A 86 -2.26 -7.31 -7.25
CA ASN A 86 -2.02 -8.64 -6.66
C ASN A 86 -2.83 -8.91 -5.37
N PHE A 87 -4.04 -8.37 -5.26
CA PHE A 87 -4.91 -8.67 -4.13
C PHE A 87 -5.49 -10.10 -4.22
N GLN A 88 -5.80 -10.68 -3.06
CA GLN A 88 -6.41 -12.01 -2.92
C GLN A 88 -7.85 -11.87 -2.42
N LEU A 89 -8.83 -12.37 -3.19
CA LEU A 89 -10.24 -12.37 -2.78
C LEU A 89 -10.45 -13.16 -1.49
N GLY A 90 -11.22 -12.59 -0.56
CA GLY A 90 -11.51 -13.22 0.74
C GLY A 90 -10.40 -13.08 1.79
N GLU A 91 -9.19 -12.66 1.39
CA GLU A 91 -8.06 -12.44 2.31
C GLU A 91 -7.68 -10.96 2.42
N THR A 92 -7.72 -10.21 1.31
CA THR A 92 -7.42 -8.77 1.32
C THR A 92 -8.61 -7.97 1.84
N GLN A 93 -8.38 -7.18 2.89
CA GLN A 93 -9.37 -6.25 3.42
C GLN A 93 -9.06 -4.84 2.95
N PHE A 94 -9.97 -4.24 2.17
CA PHE A 94 -9.93 -2.82 1.85
C PHE A 94 -10.76 -2.05 2.87
N ARG A 95 -10.10 -1.23 3.68
CA ARG A 95 -10.77 -0.36 4.66
C ARG A 95 -10.60 1.08 4.19
N GLY A 96 -11.68 1.80 3.93
CA GLY A 96 -11.57 3.22 3.64
C GLY A 96 -12.78 4.02 4.11
N GLY A 97 -12.53 5.29 4.40
CA GLY A 97 -13.53 6.29 4.74
C GLY A 97 -13.30 7.51 3.87
N GLY A 98 -13.87 7.52 2.66
CA GLY A 98 -13.72 8.59 1.68
C GLY A 98 -14.56 8.34 0.44
N THR A 99 -14.90 9.39 -0.32
CA THR A 99 -15.84 9.33 -1.44
C THR A 99 -15.22 8.87 -2.77
N GLY A 100 -13.99 8.34 -2.76
CA GLY A 100 -13.19 8.05 -3.96
C GLY A 100 -12.75 6.61 -4.16
N LEU A 101 -13.26 5.65 -3.36
CA LEU A 101 -12.87 4.25 -3.51
C LEU A 101 -13.52 3.64 -4.75
N SER A 102 -12.73 3.48 -5.82
CA SER A 102 -13.11 2.77 -7.04
C SER A 102 -12.27 1.51 -7.15
N PHE A 103 -12.91 0.35 -7.09
CA PHE A 103 -12.24 -0.93 -7.32
C PHE A 103 -12.30 -1.25 -8.82
N ALA A 104 -11.14 -1.26 -9.49
CA ALA A 104 -11.01 -1.73 -10.86
C ALA A 104 -10.05 -2.92 -10.88
N ASP A 105 -10.57 -4.09 -11.20
CA ASP A 105 -9.80 -5.31 -11.41
C ASP A 105 -9.13 -5.24 -12.79
N SER A 106 -7.80 -5.27 -12.85
CA SER A 106 -7.05 -5.10 -14.09
C SER A 106 -6.19 -6.30 -14.48
N ASP A 107 -6.28 -7.44 -13.80
CA ASP A 107 -5.59 -8.67 -14.26
C ASP A 107 -6.15 -9.97 -13.66
N ASP A 108 -6.41 -10.93 -14.56
CA ASP A 108 -6.54 -12.40 -14.38
C ASP A 108 -7.90 -13.12 -14.58
N GLY A 109 -8.97 -12.41 -14.95
CA GLY A 109 -10.03 -13.02 -15.77
C GLY A 109 -11.19 -13.70 -15.05
N VAL A 110 -11.23 -13.81 -13.72
CA VAL A 110 -12.49 -13.78 -12.94
C VAL A 110 -12.17 -13.38 -11.50
N LYS A 111 -12.54 -12.15 -11.09
CA LYS A 111 -12.64 -11.77 -9.68
C LYS A 111 -13.86 -10.89 -9.45
N ASN A 112 -15.00 -11.51 -9.17
CA ASN A 112 -16.20 -10.82 -8.69
C ASN A 112 -16.22 -10.76 -7.16
N LEU A 113 -16.73 -9.62 -6.66
CA LEU A 113 -17.03 -9.33 -5.25
C LEU A 113 -18.04 -10.33 -4.65
#